data_AF-A0A9P4PP89-F1
#
_entry.id   AF-A0A9P4PP89-F1
#
_cell.length_a   1.000
_cell.length_b   1.000
_cell.length_c   1.000
_cell.angle_alpha   90.00
_cell.angle_beta   90.00
_cell.angle_gamma   90.00
#
_symmetry.space_group_name_H-M   'P 1'
#
loop_
_entity.id
_entity.type
_entity.pdbx_description
1 polymer ?
#
loop_
_entity_poly.entity_id
_entity_poly.type
_entity_poly.pdbx_seq_one_letter_code
_entity_poly.pdbx_strand_id
1 'polypeptide(L)'
;MYDHIIEGRRQGLASKQIEIEIKISATSATSRWHALEQQNRVPEDVLDIGRRKEEVAWCEENEETILKAWKEGQDDEKVAKSVTLEGRNEGDIRERLVALRFERGPGYKRVMDMEGKRSPDALKQALSGNK
;
A
#
# COMPACT_ATOMS: atom_id res chain seq x y z
N MET A 1 25.36 -14.28 18.90
CA MET A 1 25.45 -13.44 17.69
C MET A 1 24.08 -13.22 17.05
N TYR A 2 23.28 -14.27 16.82
CA TYR A 2 21.94 -14.12 16.21
C TYR A 2 20.92 -13.41 17.11
N ASP A 3 21.09 -13.55 18.43
CA ASP A 3 20.23 -12.92 19.43
C ASP A 3 20.24 -11.40 19.30
N HIS A 4 21.36 -10.80 18.87
CA HIS A 4 21.45 -9.34 18.69
C HIS A 4 20.69 -8.83 17.45
N ILE A 5 20.51 -9.65 16.41
CA ILE A 5 19.69 -9.28 15.24
C ILE A 5 18.21 -9.30 15.64
N ILE A 6 17.78 -10.34 16.36
CA ILE A 6 16.41 -10.45 16.87
C ILE A 6 16.13 -9.32 17.86
N GLU A 7 17.06 -9.02 18.76
CA GLU A 7 16.92 -7.94 19.73
C GLU A 7 16.86 -6.56 19.06
N GLY A 8 17.72 -6.29 18.07
CA GLY A 8 17.64 -5.06 17.30
C GLY A 8 16.30 -4.91 16.58
N ARG A 9 15.77 -6.00 16.00
CA ARG A 9 14.43 -6.00 15.38
C ARG A 9 13.30 -5.82 16.39
N ARG A 10 13.42 -6.39 17.58
CA ARG A 10 12.48 -6.20 18.69
C ARG A 10 12.41 -4.73 19.12
N GLN A 11 13.53 -4.02 19.04
CA GLN A 11 13.60 -2.58 19.30
C GLN A 11 13.11 -1.72 18.11
N GLY A 12 12.63 -2.34 17.03
CA GLY A 12 12.14 -1.63 15.84
C GLY A 12 13.24 -1.12 14.91
N LEU A 13 14.49 -1.57 15.08
CA LEU A 13 15.60 -1.08 14.27
C LEU A 13 15.56 -1.65 12.84
N ALA A 14 15.85 -0.80 11.86
CA ALA A 14 16.09 -1.21 10.48
C ALA A 14 17.46 -1.91 10.34
N SER A 15 17.66 -2.73 9.31
CA SER A 15 18.93 -3.46 9.10
C SER A 15 20.17 -2.54 9.07
N LYS A 16 20.03 -1.30 8.59
CA LYS A 16 21.10 -0.29 8.60
C LYS A 16 21.46 0.20 10.01
N GLN A 17 20.48 0.28 10.91
CA GLN A 17 20.72 0.66 12.30
C GLN A 17 21.34 -0.49 13.07
N ILE A 18 20.86 -1.72 12.81
CA ILE A 18 21.47 -2.96 13.33
C ILE A 18 22.94 -3.05 12.89
N GLU A 19 23.27 -2.70 11.64
CA GLU A 19 24.66 -2.67 11.17
C GLU A 19 25.58 -1.82 12.04
N ILE A 20 25.14 -0.61 12.40
CA ILE A 20 25.91 0.31 13.24
C ILE A 20 26.11 -0.28 14.64
N GLU A 21 25.06 -0.89 15.18
CA GLU A 21 25.02 -1.33 16.57
C GLU A 21 25.84 -2.61 16.82
N ILE A 22 25.75 -3.58 15.91
CA ILE A 22 26.40 -4.89 16.07
C ILE A 22 27.55 -5.14 15.09
N LYS A 23 27.92 -4.11 14.30
CA LYS A 23 29.07 -4.10 13.37
C LYS A 23 29.05 -5.24 12.34
N ILE A 24 27.87 -5.58 11.84
CA ILE A 24 27.71 -6.49 10.68
C ILE A 24 27.11 -5.71 9.52
N SER A 25 27.44 -6.04 8.27
CA SER A 25 26.84 -5.32 7.13
C SER A 25 25.30 -5.46 7.13
N ALA A 26 24.56 -4.43 6.70
CA ALA A 26 23.11 -4.50 6.58
C ALA A 26 22.67 -5.67 5.68
N THR A 27 23.43 -5.97 4.61
CA THR A 27 23.17 -7.12 3.73
C THR A 27 23.27 -8.45 4.48
N SER A 28 24.29 -8.60 5.33
CA SER A 28 24.45 -9.77 6.19
C SER A 28 23.34 -9.86 7.24
N ALA A 29 22.96 -8.74 7.85
CA ALA A 29 21.86 -8.68 8.81
C ALA A 29 20.54 -9.12 8.18
N THR A 30 20.20 -8.60 7.00
CA THR A 30 18.99 -8.97 6.23
C THR A 30 19.01 -10.43 5.80
N SER A 31 20.12 -10.90 5.22
CA SER A 31 20.25 -12.30 4.80
C SER A 31 20.07 -13.25 5.99
N ARG A 32 20.64 -12.88 7.15
CA ARG A 32 20.55 -13.69 8.35
C ARG A 32 19.16 -13.65 8.98
N TRP A 33 18.48 -12.50 8.94
CA TRP A 33 17.09 -12.38 9.36
C TRP A 33 16.19 -13.34 8.58
N HIS A 34 16.28 -13.34 7.24
CA HIS A 34 15.50 -14.25 6.41
C HIS A 34 15.80 -15.72 6.71
N ALA A 35 17.06 -16.07 6.96
CA ALA A 35 17.41 -17.44 7.36
C ALA A 35 16.79 -17.82 8.71
N LEU A 36 16.68 -16.89 9.66
CA LEU A 36 16.03 -17.13 10.96
C LEU A 36 14.51 -17.27 10.81
N GLU A 37 13.87 -16.47 9.94
CA GLU A 37 12.45 -16.58 9.61
C GLU A 37 12.13 -17.94 8.99
N GLN A 38 12.90 -18.37 7.99
CA GLN A 38 12.72 -19.68 7.33
C GLN A 38 12.90 -20.86 8.29
N GLN A 39 13.71 -20.70 9.33
CA GLN A 39 13.92 -21.72 10.36
C GLN A 39 12.90 -21.64 11.51
N ASN A 40 11.90 -20.73 11.44
CA ASN A 40 10.96 -20.44 12.53
C ASN A 40 11.65 -20.13 13.86
N ARG A 41 12.79 -19.44 13.80
CA ARG A 41 13.60 -19.06 14.98
C ARG A 41 13.38 -17.63 15.43
N VAL A 42 12.55 -16.88 14.72
CA VAL A 42 12.15 -15.53 15.10
C VAL A 42 10.89 -15.62 15.97
N PRO A 43 10.92 -15.08 17.21
CA PRO A 43 9.72 -15.01 18.05
C PRO A 43 8.58 -14.23 17.38
N GLU A 44 7.34 -14.68 17.60
CA GLU A 44 6.14 -14.11 16.94
C GLU A 44 5.92 -12.63 17.30
N ASP A 45 6.23 -12.23 18.53
CA ASP A 45 6.19 -10.83 18.97
C ASP A 45 7.11 -9.93 18.13
N VAL A 46 8.27 -10.45 17.73
CA VAL A 46 9.24 -9.70 16.93
C VAL A 46 8.82 -9.65 15.46
N LEU A 47 8.22 -10.73 14.94
CA LEU A 47 7.61 -10.73 13.61
C LEU A 47 6.50 -9.68 13.53
N ASP A 48 5.68 -9.58 14.56
CA ASP A 48 4.57 -8.62 14.61
C ASP A 48 5.05 -7.17 14.70
N ILE A 49 6.13 -6.91 15.44
CA ILE A 49 6.76 -5.57 15.46
C ILE A 49 7.24 -5.18 14.06
N GLY A 50 7.90 -6.10 13.34
CA GLY A 50 8.33 -5.84 11.96
C GLY A 50 7.17 -5.67 10.97
N ARG A 51 5.99 -6.22 11.29
CA ARG A 51 4.75 -6.10 10.48
C ARG A 51 3.93 -4.86 10.79
N ARG A 52 4.19 -4.17 11.91
CA ARG A 52 3.58 -2.87 12.22
C ARG A 52 4.10 -1.82 11.23
N LYS A 53 3.53 -1.79 10.03
CA LYS A 53 3.56 -0.59 9.19
C LYS A 53 2.75 0.46 9.94
N GLU A 54 3.28 1.68 10.08
CA GLU A 54 2.39 2.79 10.42
C GLU A 54 1.27 2.79 9.38
N GLU A 55 0.03 2.57 9.83
CA GLU A 55 -1.14 2.70 8.99
C GLU A 55 -1.28 4.19 8.65
N VAL A 56 -0.54 4.62 7.64
CA VAL A 56 -0.93 5.81 6.89
C VAL A 56 -2.33 5.50 6.36
N ALA A 57 -3.29 6.37 6.60
CA ALA A 57 -4.64 6.20 6.06
C ALA A 57 -4.61 6.42 4.53
N TRP A 58 -5.44 5.69 3.79
CA TRP A 58 -5.64 5.99 2.36
C TRP A 58 -6.60 7.17 2.25
N CYS A 59 -6.21 8.19 1.48
CA CYS A 59 -7.09 9.30 1.14
C CYS A 59 -7.63 9.11 -0.29
N GLU A 60 -8.75 9.78 -0.59
CA GLU A 60 -9.41 9.68 -1.90
C GLU A 60 -8.47 10.08 -3.05
N GLU A 61 -7.62 11.10 -2.89
CA GLU A 61 -6.68 11.54 -3.94
C GLU A 61 -5.64 10.46 -4.30
N ASN A 62 -5.13 9.75 -3.30
CA ASN A 62 -4.18 8.65 -3.50
C ASN A 62 -4.84 7.50 -4.26
N GLU A 63 -6.08 7.17 -3.89
CA GLU A 63 -6.84 6.10 -4.53
C GLU A 63 -7.24 6.45 -5.96
N GLU A 64 -7.66 7.69 -6.20
CA GLU A 64 -7.94 8.18 -7.55
C GLU A 64 -6.70 8.13 -8.45
N THR A 65 -5.52 8.47 -7.91
CA THR A 65 -4.25 8.38 -8.64
C THR A 65 -3.97 6.94 -9.09
N ILE A 66 -4.10 5.98 -8.17
CA ILE A 66 -3.94 4.54 -8.46
C ILE A 66 -4.93 4.09 -9.54
N LEU A 67 -6.21 4.46 -9.39
CA LEU A 67 -7.27 4.07 -10.31
C LEU A 67 -7.12 4.69 -11.71
N LYS A 68 -6.67 5.94 -11.81
CA LYS A 68 -6.39 6.61 -13.09
C LYS A 68 -5.26 5.90 -13.83
N ALA A 69 -4.16 5.60 -13.15
CA ALA A 69 -3.04 4.87 -13.74
C ALA A 69 -3.47 3.49 -14.26
N TRP A 70 -4.32 2.79 -13.51
CA TRP A 70 -4.89 1.51 -13.95
C TRP A 70 -5.85 1.67 -15.15
N LYS A 71 -6.74 2.68 -15.12
CA LYS A 71 -7.69 2.97 -16.22
C LYS A 71 -6.98 3.27 -17.54
N GLU A 72 -5.78 3.84 -17.49
CA GLU A 72 -4.93 4.09 -18.67
C GLU A 72 -4.35 2.81 -19.31
N GLY A 73 -4.74 1.63 -18.83
CA GLY A 73 -4.36 0.33 -19.39
C GLY A 73 -3.03 -0.20 -18.85
N GLN A 74 -2.55 0.33 -17.72
CA GLN A 74 -1.39 -0.22 -17.04
C GLN A 74 -1.80 -1.48 -16.25
N ASP A 75 -0.97 -2.52 -16.32
CA ASP A 75 -1.11 -3.68 -15.45
C ASP A 75 -0.73 -3.35 -13.98
N ASP A 76 -1.14 -4.22 -13.05
CA ASP A 76 -0.96 -3.99 -11.61
C ASP A 76 0.52 -3.81 -11.21
N GLU A 77 1.45 -4.44 -11.92
CA GLU A 77 2.89 -4.29 -11.65
C GLU A 77 3.39 -2.93 -12.12
N LYS A 78 2.94 -2.48 -13.29
CA LYS A 78 3.30 -1.19 -13.86
C LYS A 78 2.71 -0.05 -13.06
N VAL A 79 1.46 -0.17 -12.58
CA VAL A 79 0.85 0.82 -11.66
C VAL A 79 1.65 0.93 -10.37
N ALA A 80 2.01 -0.21 -9.77
CA ALA A 80 2.78 -0.25 -8.53
C ALA A 80 4.17 0.41 -8.66
N LYS A 81 4.80 0.32 -9.84
CA LYS A 81 6.09 0.94 -10.14
C LYS A 81 5.99 2.40 -10.57
N SER A 82 4.89 2.80 -11.21
CA SER A 82 4.72 4.14 -11.78
C SER A 82 4.13 5.13 -10.78
N VAL A 83 3.27 4.67 -9.89
CA VAL A 83 2.64 5.49 -8.86
C VAL A 83 3.58 5.61 -7.67
N THR A 84 3.99 6.84 -7.34
CA THR A 84 4.78 7.13 -6.14
C THR A 84 3.92 7.92 -5.17
N LEU A 85 3.66 7.36 -3.98
CA LEU A 85 2.89 8.02 -2.93
C LEU A 85 3.71 8.06 -1.64
N GLU A 86 3.64 9.17 -0.92
CA GLU A 86 4.38 9.34 0.33
C GLU A 86 3.98 8.28 1.36
N GLY A 87 4.99 7.63 1.97
CA GLY A 87 4.79 6.57 2.96
C GLY A 87 4.27 5.24 2.39
N ARG A 88 4.24 5.06 1.06
CA ARG A 88 3.77 3.82 0.41
C ARG A 88 4.86 3.19 -0.45
N ASN A 89 4.97 1.87 -0.37
CA ASN A 89 5.78 1.09 -1.29
C ASN A 89 4.92 0.47 -2.41
N GLU A 90 5.58 -0.09 -3.43
CA GLU A 90 4.93 -0.73 -4.57
C GLU A 90 3.95 -1.84 -4.15
N GLY A 91 4.26 -2.58 -3.09
CA GLY A 91 3.40 -3.62 -2.52
C GLY A 91 2.10 -3.05 -1.97
N ASP A 92 2.18 -1.96 -1.19
CA ASP A 92 1.00 -1.29 -0.63
C ASP A 92 0.06 -0.78 -1.73
N ILE A 93 0.64 -0.24 -2.82
CA ILE A 93 -0.11 0.24 -3.98
C ILE A 93 -0.82 -0.91 -4.68
N ARG A 94 -0.14 -2.05 -4.87
CA ARG A 94 -0.74 -3.24 -5.49
C ARG A 94 -1.89 -3.79 -4.65
N GLU A 95 -1.67 -3.96 -3.34
CA GLU A 95 -2.71 -4.41 -2.41
C GLU A 95 -3.92 -3.47 -2.42
N ARG A 96 -3.68 -2.15 -2.41
CA ARG A 96 -4.79 -1.19 -2.45
C ARG A 96 -5.51 -1.18 -3.79
N LEU A 97 -4.81 -1.31 -4.92
CA LEU A 97 -5.45 -1.42 -6.24
C LEU A 97 -6.41 -2.62 -6.31
N VAL A 98 -6.00 -3.77 -5.78
CA VAL A 98 -6.86 -4.96 -5.70
C VAL A 98 -8.08 -4.68 -4.83
N ALA A 99 -7.89 -4.09 -3.65
CA ALA A 99 -8.98 -3.73 -2.75
C ALA A 99 -9.97 -2.76 -3.41
N LEU A 100 -9.49 -1.70 -4.07
CA LEU A 100 -10.34 -0.71 -4.75
C LEU A 100 -11.20 -1.32 -5.86
N ARG A 101 -10.64 -2.27 -6.62
CA ARG A 101 -11.37 -3.01 -7.67
C ARG A 101 -12.45 -3.94 -7.11
N PHE A 102 -12.24 -4.46 -5.90
CA PHE A 102 -13.21 -5.31 -5.20
C PHE A 102 -14.31 -4.48 -4.51
N GLU A 103 -13.93 -3.46 -3.73
CA GLU A 103 -14.83 -2.59 -2.98
C GLU A 103 -15.78 -1.81 -3.91
N ARG A 104 -15.29 -1.39 -5.09
CA ARG A 104 -16.02 -0.55 -6.06
C ARG A 104 -16.68 0.68 -5.39
N GLY A 105 -15.94 1.31 -4.48
CA GLY A 105 -16.37 2.49 -3.73
C GLY A 105 -16.61 3.74 -4.60
N PRO A 106 -16.99 4.88 -3.99
CA PRO A 106 -17.30 6.11 -4.71
C PRO A 106 -16.18 6.59 -5.65
N GLY A 107 -14.91 6.58 -5.21
CA GLY A 107 -13.76 6.94 -6.05
C GLY A 107 -13.61 6.04 -7.27
N TYR A 108 -13.81 4.73 -7.11
CA TYR A 108 -13.82 3.78 -8.22
C TYR A 108 -14.92 4.11 -9.24
N LYS A 109 -16.16 4.33 -8.78
CA LYS A 109 -17.29 4.65 -9.66
C LYS A 109 -17.08 5.96 -10.41
N ARG A 110 -16.52 6.97 -9.74
CA ARG A 110 -16.19 8.27 -10.34
C ARG A 110 -15.13 8.11 -11.44
N VAL A 111 -14.01 7.45 -11.14
CA VAL A 111 -12.92 7.26 -12.11
C VAL A 111 -13.34 6.39 -13.28
N MET A 112 -14.18 5.37 -13.06
CA MET A 112 -14.68 4.48 -14.12
C MET A 112 -15.88 5.04 -14.89
N ASP A 113 -16.25 6.32 -14.67
CA ASP A 113 -17.42 6.95 -15.29
C ASP A 113 -18.75 6.17 -15.06
N MET A 114 -18.82 5.41 -13.96
CA MET A 114 -19.98 4.61 -13.58
C MET A 114 -20.95 5.38 -12.67
N GLU A 115 -20.54 6.52 -12.12
CA GLU A 115 -21.51 7.51 -11.65
C GLU A 115 -22.24 8.04 -12.87
N GLY A 116 -23.49 7.61 -13.02
CA GLY A 116 -24.36 8.05 -14.10
C GLY A 116 -24.25 9.55 -14.23
N LYS A 117 -23.76 10.00 -15.40
CA LYS A 117 -23.78 11.41 -15.79
C LYS A 117 -25.14 11.93 -15.38
N ARG A 118 -25.20 12.83 -14.39
CA ARG A 118 -26.42 13.62 -14.17
C ARG A 118 -26.62 14.36 -15.49
N SER A 119 -27.43 13.77 -16.36
CA SER A 119 -27.69 14.34 -17.68
C SER A 119 -28.28 15.73 -17.41
N PRO A 120 -27.68 16.80 -17.96
CA PRO A 120 -28.26 18.15 -17.85
C PRO A 120 -29.72 18.20 -18.31
N ASP A 121 -30.17 17.23 -19.11
CA ASP A 121 -31.54 17.13 -19.59
C ASP A 121 -32.58 16.70 -18.53
N ALA A 122 -32.16 16.07 -17.43
CA ALA A 122 -33.08 15.72 -16.34
C ALA A 122 -33.64 16.98 -15.64
N LEU A 123 -32.84 18.04 -15.57
CA LEU A 123 -33.25 19.34 -15.03
C LEU A 123 -34.19 20.09 -16.00
N LYS A 124 -33.98 19.93 -17.32
CA LYS A 124 -34.86 20.54 -18.34
C LYS A 124 -36.25 19.89 -18.38
N GLN A 125 -36.35 18.57 -18.22
CA GLN A 125 -37.65 17.89 -18.16
C GLN A 125 -38.46 18.23 -16.90
N ALA A 126 -37.81 18.45 -15.76
CA ALA A 126 -38.51 18.85 -14.53
C ALA A 126 -39.10 20.27 -14.60
N LEU A 127 -38.48 21.17 -15.38
CA LEU A 127 -38.92 22.56 -15.54
C LEU A 127 -39.95 22.77 -16.64
N SER A 128 -40.08 21.83 -17.60
CA SER A 128 -41.05 21.92 -18.70
C SER A 128 -42.41 21.27 -18.38
N GLY A 129 -42.54 20.53 -17.27
CA GLY A 129 -43.76 19.83 -16.87
C GLY A 129 -44.81 20.66 -16.10
N ASN A 130 -44.53 21.93 -15.80
CA ASN A 130 -45.50 22.85 -15.20
C ASN A 130 -46.04 23.81 -16.29
N LYS A 131 -47.04 23.35 -17.05
CA LYS A 131 -47.94 24.21 -17.81
C LYS A 131 -49.38 23.73 -17.62
#